data_AF-J0STN0-F1
#
_entry.id   AF-J0STN0-F1
#
_cell.length_a   1.000
_cell.length_b   1.000
_cell.length_c   1.000
_cell.angle_alpha   90.00
_cell.angle_beta   90.00
_cell.angle_gamma   90.00
#
_symmetry.space_group_name_H-M   'P 1'
#
loop_
_entity.id
_entity.type
_entity.pdbx_description
1 polymer ?
#
loop_
_entity_poly.entity_id
_entity_poly.type
_entity_poly.pdbx_seq_one_letter_code
_entity_poly.pdbx_strand_id
1 'polypeptide(L)'
;MLLDARASDMVLAVFGDGDLGDPFEASRVAAKLTADGIRILTCGLGQSSAESLAIISTETSTTRVAETSTIADSIADMARGLRFLSRL
;
A
#
# COMPACT_ATOMS: atom_id res chain seq x y z
N MET A 1 -30.76 8.07 -8.47
CA MET A 1 -30.38 7.47 -7.18
C MET A 1 -28.92 7.80 -6.93
N LEU A 2 -28.60 8.42 -5.80
CA LEU A 2 -27.30 9.04 -5.47
C LEU A 2 -26.59 8.32 -4.30
N LEU A 3 -26.96 7.07 -3.99
CA LEU A 3 -26.58 6.41 -2.73
C LEU A 3 -25.65 5.19 -2.87
N ASP A 4 -25.28 4.75 -4.07
CA ASP A 4 -24.43 3.55 -4.27
C ASP A 4 -23.09 3.81 -4.95
N ALA A 5 -22.63 5.06 -5.01
CA ALA A 5 -21.27 5.35 -5.47
C ALA A 5 -20.27 4.99 -4.36
N ARG A 6 -20.08 3.69 -4.08
CA ARG A 6 -18.84 3.23 -3.43
C ARG A 6 -17.69 3.85 -4.22
N ALA A 7 -16.76 4.51 -3.53
CA ALA A 7 -15.59 5.10 -4.16
C ALA A 7 -14.96 4.04 -5.08
N SER A 8 -14.87 4.36 -6.36
CA SER A 8 -14.49 3.40 -7.40
C SER A 8 -13.01 3.01 -7.36
N ASP A 9 -12.20 3.73 -6.57
CA ASP A 9 -10.82 3.40 -6.27
C ASP A 9 -10.52 3.76 -4.82
N MET A 10 -10.38 2.73 -3.97
CA MET A 10 -10.00 2.87 -2.58
C MET A 10 -8.56 2.41 -2.43
N VAL A 11 -7.74 3.22 -1.75
CA VAL A 11 -6.32 2.92 -1.57
C VAL A 11 -5.92 3.12 -0.12
N LEU A 12 -5.21 2.14 0.42
CA LEU A 12 -4.47 2.21 1.67
C LEU A 12 -2.98 2.37 1.32
N ALA A 13 -2.42 3.54 1.61
CA ALA A 13 -0.99 3.79 1.49
C ALA A 13 -0.33 3.62 2.85
N VAL A 14 0.60 2.66 2.98
CA VAL A 14 1.35 2.38 4.20
C VAL A 14 2.80 2.81 4.02
N PHE A 15 3.25 3.70 4.88
CA PHE A 15 4.64 4.11 4.98
C PHE A 15 5.13 3.82 6.39
N GLY A 16 6.22 3.05 6.54
CA GLY A 16 6.69 2.66 7.87
C GLY A 16 8.01 1.92 7.88
N ASP A 17 8.47 1.57 9.08
CA ASP A 17 9.69 0.81 9.35
C ASP A 17 9.51 -0.71 9.22
N GLY A 18 8.34 -1.16 8.77
CA GLY A 18 8.04 -2.56 8.48
C GLY A 18 7.78 -3.43 9.70
N ASP A 19 7.57 -2.85 10.87
CA ASP A 19 6.98 -3.58 11.98
C ASP A 19 5.46 -3.75 11.75
N LEU A 20 5.08 -4.96 11.33
CA LEU A 20 3.67 -5.36 11.18
C LEU A 20 3.12 -6.09 12.41
N GLY A 21 3.94 -6.32 13.45
CA GLY A 21 3.60 -7.24 14.52
C GLY A 21 3.49 -8.68 13.99
N ASP A 22 2.32 -9.30 14.18
CA ASP A 22 2.05 -10.67 13.70
C ASP A 22 1.79 -10.68 12.17
N PRO A 23 2.67 -11.30 11.36
CA PRO A 23 2.53 -11.32 9.90
C PRO A 23 1.26 -12.06 9.42
N PHE A 24 0.76 -13.05 10.16
CA PHE A 24 -0.44 -13.79 9.77
C PHE A 24 -1.69 -12.94 9.92
N GLU A 25 -1.77 -12.18 11.01
CA GLU A 25 -2.86 -11.25 11.27
C GLU A 25 -2.85 -10.10 10.26
N ALA A 26 -1.67 -9.53 10.00
CA ALA A 26 -1.49 -8.50 8.99
C ALA A 26 -1.94 -8.97 7.59
N SER A 27 -1.52 -10.18 7.19
CA SER A 27 -1.94 -10.79 5.92
C SER A 27 -3.44 -11.04 5.85
N ARG A 28 -4.05 -11.51 6.94
CA ARG A 28 -5.51 -11.73 7.01
C ARG A 28 -6.30 -10.44 6.86
N VAL A 29 -5.86 -9.36 7.51
CA VAL A 29 -6.49 -8.03 7.37
C VAL A 29 -6.30 -7.50 5.96
N ALA A 30 -5.11 -7.61 5.38
CA ALA A 30 -4.84 -7.21 4.00
C ALA A 30 -5.72 -7.95 2.99
N ALA A 31 -5.93 -9.26 3.18
CA ALA A 31 -6.83 -10.05 2.34
C ALA A 31 -8.28 -9.56 2.42
N LYS A 32 -8.76 -9.19 3.61
CA LYS A 32 -10.11 -8.62 3.80
C LYS A 32 -10.26 -7.27 3.10
N LEU A 33 -9.28 -6.36 3.26
CA LEU A 33 -9.29 -5.06 2.60
C LEU A 33 -9.26 -5.21 1.07
N THR A 34 -8.46 -6.14 0.57
CA THR A 34 -8.39 -6.44 -0.86
C THR A 34 -9.71 -7.01 -1.39
N ALA A 35 -10.38 -7.86 -0.62
CA ALA A 35 -11.71 -8.39 -0.96
C ALA A 35 -12.79 -7.27 -1.00
N ASP A 36 -12.62 -6.23 -0.18
CA ASP A 36 -13.46 -5.02 -0.20
C ASP A 36 -13.12 -4.06 -1.37
N GLY A 37 -12.15 -4.42 -2.22
CA GLY A 37 -11.74 -3.62 -3.38
C GLY A 37 -10.72 -2.52 -3.08
N ILE A 38 -10.05 -2.60 -1.93
CA ILE A 38 -9.03 -1.63 -1.50
C ILE A 38 -7.66 -2.09 -1.98
N ARG A 39 -6.94 -1.23 -2.71
CA ARG A 39 -5.54 -1.45 -3.08
C ARG A 39 -4.63 -1.05 -1.93
N ILE A 40 -3.63 -1.86 -1.63
CA ILE A 40 -2.62 -1.56 -0.62
C ILE A 40 -1.29 -1.25 -1.32
N LEU A 41 -0.77 -0.04 -1.08
CA LEU A 41 0.53 0.43 -1.53
C LEU A 41 1.45 0.49 -0.31
N THR A 42 2.67 -0.05 -0.40
CA THR A 42 3.62 -0.02 0.72
C THR A 42 4.93 0.66 0.35
N CYS A 43 5.53 1.33 1.33
CA CYS A 43 6.87 1.88 1.25
C CYS A 43 7.56 1.73 2.60
N GLY A 44 8.68 1.01 2.61
CA GLY A 44 9.47 0.76 3.81
C GLY A 44 10.58 1.78 4.00
N LEU A 45 10.87 2.13 5.25
CA LEU A 45 12.07 2.88 5.66
C LEU A 45 13.29 1.95 5.68
N GLY A 46 13.92 1.78 4.52
CA GLY A 46 15.00 0.82 4.30
C GLY A 46 14.51 -0.53 3.76
N GLN A 47 15.46 -1.31 3.25
CA GLN A 47 15.18 -2.54 2.49
C GLN A 47 14.42 -3.58 3.33
N SER A 48 14.87 -3.85 4.55
CA SER A 48 14.24 -4.85 5.42
C SER A 48 12.79 -4.47 5.76
N SER A 49 12.55 -3.19 6.02
CA SER A 49 11.22 -2.66 6.29
C SER A 49 10.29 -2.83 5.09
N ALA A 50 10.81 -2.58 3.90
CA ALA A 50 10.07 -2.72 2.67
C ALA A 50 9.69 -4.20 2.44
N GLU A 51 10.62 -5.13 2.62
CA GLU A 51 10.39 -6.56 2.51
C GLU A 51 9.33 -7.05 3.49
N SER A 52 9.35 -6.59 4.74
CA SER A 52 8.32 -6.90 5.73
C SER A 52 6.94 -6.41 5.28
N LEU A 53 6.84 -5.17 4.78
CA LEU A 53 5.58 -4.61 4.28
C LEU A 53 5.10 -5.24 2.97
N ALA A 54 5.96 -5.91 2.21
CA ALA A 54 5.60 -6.49 0.91
C ALA A 54 4.50 -7.55 1.03
N ILE A 55 4.40 -8.24 2.19
CA ILE A 55 3.38 -9.28 2.45
C ILE A 55 1.94 -8.77 2.39
N ILE A 56 1.71 -7.49 2.69
CA ILE A 56 0.38 -6.86 2.65
C ILE A 56 0.17 -6.02 1.39
N SER A 57 1.18 -5.87 0.55
CA SER A 57 1.09 -5.06 -0.67
C SER A 57 0.23 -5.75 -1.72
N THR A 58 -0.57 -4.96 -2.44
CA THR A 58 -1.31 -5.41 -3.64
C THR A 58 -0.60 -5.07 -4.94
N GLU A 59 0.53 -4.37 -4.87
CA GLU A 59 1.30 -4.02 -6.07
C GLU A 59 2.17 -5.20 -6.51
N THR A 60 2.14 -5.50 -7.81
CA THR A 60 3.03 -6.50 -8.43
C THR A 60 4.43 -5.95 -8.74
N SER A 61 4.67 -4.67 -8.48
CA SER A 61 5.96 -4.00 -8.72
C SER A 61 6.95 -4.24 -7.60
N THR A 62 8.22 -3.94 -7.87
CA THR A 62 9.29 -3.93 -6.87
C THR A 62 8.89 -3.10 -5.65
N THR A 63 9.23 -3.60 -4.47
CA THR A 63 8.97 -2.97 -3.19
C THR A 63 9.54 -1.55 -3.13
N ARG A 64 8.75 -0.57 -2.68
CA ARG A 64 9.25 0.80 -2.52
C ARG A 64 10.08 0.91 -1.25
N VAL A 65 11.26 1.48 -1.38
CA VAL A 65 12.22 1.67 -0.30
C VAL A 65 12.54 3.15 -0.19
N ALA A 66 12.36 3.70 1.01
CA ALA A 66 12.78 5.03 1.37
C ALA A 66 14.02 4.96 2.26
N GLU A 67 15.08 5.63 1.85
CA GLU A 67 16.21 5.97 2.72
C GLU A 67 15.88 7.24 3.52
N THR A 68 16.53 7.47 4.66
CA THR A 68 16.33 8.67 5.51
C THR A 68 16.46 9.98 4.72
N SER A 69 17.36 10.01 3.74
CA SER A 69 17.58 11.17 2.86
C SER A 69 16.52 11.36 1.77
N THR A 70 15.66 10.36 1.55
CA THR A 70 14.73 10.29 0.41
C THR A 70 13.27 10.11 0.84
N ILE A 71 12.95 10.26 2.13
CA ILE A 71 11.60 10.06 2.66
C ILE A 71 10.57 10.91 1.91
N ALA A 72 10.85 12.20 1.73
CA ALA A 72 9.93 13.13 1.07
C ALA A 72 9.68 12.72 -0.40
N ASP A 73 10.73 12.37 -1.13
CA ASP A 73 10.64 11.94 -2.53
C ASP A 73 9.90 10.61 -2.65
N SER A 74 10.15 9.68 -1.72
CA SER A 74 9.50 8.37 -1.69
C SER A 74 8.00 8.49 -1.43
N ILE A 75 7.59 9.37 -0.51
CA ILE A 75 6.16 9.66 -0.26
C ILE A 75 5.53 10.35 -1.48
N ALA A 76 6.24 11.28 -2.13
CA ALA A 76 5.76 11.91 -3.37
C ALA A 76 5.60 10.87 -4.50
N ASP A 77 6.48 9.90 -4.57
CA ASP A 77 6.41 8.80 -5.54
C ASP A 77 5.25 7.84 -5.25
N MET A 78 4.90 7.61 -3.98
CA MET A 78 3.67 6.88 -3.62
C MET A 78 2.41 7.55 -4.18
N ALA A 79 2.39 8.89 -4.25
CA ALA A 79 1.27 9.62 -4.83
C ALA A 79 1.07 9.32 -6.34
N ARG A 80 2.12 8.88 -7.06
CA ARG A 80 1.97 8.41 -8.44
C ARG A 80 1.15 7.11 -8.51
N GLY A 81 1.24 6.24 -7.50
CA GLY A 81 0.46 5.01 -7.37
C GLY A 81 -1.02 5.23 -7.03
N LEU A 82 -1.38 6.47 -6.62
CA LEU A 82 -2.75 6.91 -6.40
C LEU A 82 -3.48 7.33 -7.68
N ARG A 83 -2.81 7.29 -8.84
CA ARG A 83 -3.46 7.53 -10.12
C ARG A 83 -4.52 6.47 -10.35
N PHE A 84 -5.76 6.94 -10.47
CA PHE A 84 -6.95 6.12 -10.69
C PHE A 84 -6.75 5.15 -11.85
N LEU A 85 -6.68 3.85 -11.56
CA LEU A 85 -6.71 2.81 -12.59
C LEU A 85 -8.17 2.63 -13.01
N SER A 86 -8.65 3.48 -13.91
CA SER A 86 -9.91 3.23 -14.60
C SER A 86 -9.73 1.95 -15.42
N ARG A 87 -10.27 0.83 -14.94
CA ARG A 87 -10.43 -0.37 -15.77
C ARG A 87 -11.52 -0.02 -16.80
N LEU A 88 -11.10 0.18 -18.04
CA LEU A 88 -11.94 0.15 -19.24
C LEU A 88 -12.49 -1.26 -19.46
#